data_AF-A0A7S1CXW0-F1
#
_entry.id   AF-A0A7S1CXW0-F1
#
_cell.length_a   1.000
_cell.length_b   1.000
_cell.length_c   1.000
_cell.angle_alpha   90.00
_cell.angle_beta   90.00
_cell.angle_gamma   90.00
#
_symmetry.space_group_name_H-M   'P 1'
#
loop_
_entity.id
_entity.type
_entity.pdbx_description
1 polymer ?
#
loop_
_entity_poly.entity_id
_entity_poly.type
_entity_poly.pdbx_seq_one_letter_code
_entity_poly.pdbx_strand_id
1 'polypeptide(L)'
;DAEHALDPVYAANLGVDVDGLLVSQPDSGEMALDIVDQLVRSSAVDVIVVDSVAALVPRAELEGDMSDQQIGLQARLMSKAMRKITGSLSLSQCTVIFLNQLRSKVGVIYGSPEVTAGGNALKFYSSVRLDTRRKEILPDNSGIRVKVKVVKNKIAAPFKAVMVDILFGSGIDSMGCMVDAAQDLGIIERKGSWYAYKGTNIAQGRIKAIDLLKTDSQLASQVQEDVRMALANYGNEEAEEEEEDEAEEVATPLESGIAAGILADESAFK
;
A
#
# COMPACT_ATOMS: atom_id res chain seq x y z
N ASP A 1 5.27 -7.60 -16.81
CA ASP A 1 4.08 -7.04 -17.47
C ASP A 1 3.24 -8.19 -18.01
N ALA A 2 2.34 -8.71 -17.17
CA ALA A 2 1.35 -9.70 -17.56
C ALA A 2 0.11 -9.08 -18.23
N GLU A 3 -0.11 -7.77 -18.07
CA GLU A 3 -1.18 -7.04 -18.77
C GLU A 3 -0.80 -6.64 -20.21
N HIS A 4 0.47 -6.76 -20.58
CA HIS A 4 1.03 -6.38 -21.88
C HIS A 4 0.75 -4.91 -22.25
N ALA A 5 0.80 -4.03 -21.24
CA ALA A 5 0.37 -2.64 -21.33
C ALA A 5 1.45 -1.62 -20.92
N LEU A 6 2.68 -2.06 -20.66
CA LEU A 6 3.76 -1.14 -20.28
C LEU A 6 4.18 -0.27 -21.48
N ASP A 7 4.13 1.06 -21.31
CA ASP A 7 4.67 2.04 -22.25
C ASP A 7 6.06 2.51 -21.78
N PRO A 8 7.16 2.14 -22.50
CA PRO A 8 8.51 2.55 -22.15
C PRO A 8 8.73 4.06 -22.22
N VAL A 9 8.08 4.76 -23.15
CA VAL A 9 8.21 6.22 -23.30
C VAL A 9 7.58 6.92 -22.11
N TYR A 10 6.39 6.47 -21.71
CA TYR A 10 5.75 6.99 -20.51
C TYR A 10 6.59 6.70 -19.25
N ALA A 11 7.13 5.49 -19.11
CA ALA A 11 7.99 5.14 -17.98
C ALA A 11 9.24 6.03 -17.90
N ALA A 12 9.91 6.28 -19.03
CA ALA A 12 11.07 7.19 -19.08
C ALA A 12 10.70 8.61 -18.63
N ASN A 13 9.54 9.13 -19.03
CA ASN A 13 9.05 10.44 -18.60
C ASN A 13 8.77 10.51 -17.10
N LEU A 14 8.48 9.37 -16.46
CA LEU A 14 8.34 9.26 -15.01
C LEU A 14 9.69 9.10 -14.27
N GLY A 15 10.81 9.11 -14.99
CA GLY A 15 12.15 8.97 -14.42
C GLY A 15 12.63 7.53 -14.26
N VAL A 16 11.99 6.56 -14.90
CA VAL A 16 12.46 5.16 -14.91
C VAL A 16 13.65 5.03 -15.87
N ASP A 17 14.72 4.39 -15.41
CA ASP A 17 15.79 3.91 -16.29
C ASP A 17 15.29 2.70 -17.09
N VAL A 18 14.82 2.97 -18.31
CA VAL A 18 14.24 1.94 -19.19
C VAL A 18 15.29 0.96 -19.69
N ASP A 19 16.54 1.39 -19.86
CA ASP A 19 17.63 0.54 -20.36
C ASP A 19 18.07 -0.48 -19.30
N GLY A 20 18.05 -0.08 -18.02
CA GLY A 20 18.32 -0.94 -16.88
C GLY A 20 17.12 -1.80 -16.43
N LEU A 21 15.91 -1.55 -16.94
CA LEU A 21 14.69 -2.23 -16.49
C LEU A 21 14.56 -3.63 -17.10
N LEU A 22 14.59 -4.66 -16.25
CA LEU A 22 14.26 -6.03 -16.65
C LEU A 22 12.75 -6.17 -16.87
N VAL A 23 12.33 -6.41 -18.12
CA VAL A 23 10.93 -6.63 -18.49
C VAL A 23 10.72 -8.09 -18.91
N SER A 24 9.71 -8.71 -18.31
CA SER A 24 9.23 -10.04 -18.70
C SER A 24 7.74 -9.99 -19.02
N GLN A 25 7.37 -10.63 -20.12
CA GLN A 25 6.00 -10.85 -20.59
C GLN A 25 5.72 -12.36 -20.61
N PRO A 26 5.24 -12.92 -19.48
CA PRO A 26 5.09 -14.36 -19.33
C PRO A 26 3.83 -14.89 -20.03
N ASP A 27 3.91 -16.11 -20.57
CA ASP A 27 2.78 -16.75 -21.27
C ASP A 27 1.71 -17.31 -20.32
N SER A 28 2.06 -17.57 -19.05
CA SER A 28 1.12 -18.09 -18.05
C SER A 28 1.41 -17.56 -16.64
N GLY A 29 0.42 -17.64 -15.76
CA GLY A 29 0.55 -17.26 -14.37
C GLY A 29 1.61 -18.08 -13.62
N GLU A 30 1.75 -19.38 -13.92
CA GLU A 30 2.82 -20.21 -13.37
C GLU A 30 4.20 -19.69 -13.76
N MET A 31 4.40 -19.43 -15.06
CA MET A 31 5.66 -18.92 -15.59
C MET A 31 6.02 -17.59 -14.93
N ALA A 32 5.05 -16.67 -14.85
CA ALA A 32 5.24 -15.37 -14.20
C ALA A 32 5.74 -15.52 -12.75
N LEU A 33 5.08 -16.37 -11.96
CA LEU A 33 5.39 -16.55 -10.54
C LEU A 33 6.70 -17.32 -10.32
N ASP A 34 7.05 -18.25 -11.21
CA ASP A 34 8.34 -18.93 -11.18
C ASP A 34 9.50 -17.98 -11.54
N ILE A 35 9.30 -17.04 -12.48
CA ILE A 35 10.28 -15.99 -12.78
C ILE A 35 10.51 -15.11 -11.55
N VAL A 36 9.43 -14.64 -10.90
CA VAL A 36 9.53 -13.85 -9.66
C VAL A 36 10.35 -14.60 -8.61
N ASP A 37 10.03 -15.87 -8.39
CA ASP A 37 10.69 -16.71 -7.40
C ASP A 37 12.18 -16.99 -7.73
N GLN A 38 12.53 -17.10 -9.01
CA GLN A 38 13.93 -17.20 -9.45
C GLN A 38 14.69 -15.89 -9.22
N LEU A 39 14.11 -14.75 -9.58
CA LEU A 39 14.72 -13.43 -9.38
C LEU A 39 14.95 -13.14 -7.90
N VAL A 40 13.96 -13.42 -7.04
CA VAL A 40 14.10 -13.29 -5.58
C VAL A 40 15.25 -14.14 -5.05
N ARG A 41 15.35 -15.41 -5.48
CA ARG A 41 16.45 -16.30 -5.05
C ARG A 41 17.83 -15.88 -5.54
N SER A 42 17.90 -15.24 -6.71
CA SER A 42 19.17 -14.79 -7.27
C SER A 42 19.77 -13.63 -6.47
N SER A 43 18.95 -12.92 -5.68
CA SER A 43 19.32 -11.68 -4.99
C SER A 43 19.93 -10.61 -5.91
N ALA A 44 19.67 -10.71 -7.23
CA ALA A 44 20.18 -9.77 -8.22
C ALA A 44 19.26 -8.55 -8.43
N VAL A 45 18.07 -8.55 -7.80
CA VAL A 45 17.04 -7.53 -7.99
C VAL A 45 16.48 -7.11 -6.64
N ASP A 46 16.44 -5.81 -6.39
CA ASP A 46 15.92 -5.24 -5.14
C ASP A 46 14.40 -5.09 -5.15
N VAL A 47 13.79 -4.80 -6.31
CA VAL A 47 12.35 -4.58 -6.44
C VAL A 47 11.79 -5.28 -7.68
N ILE A 48 10.72 -6.04 -7.49
CA ILE A 48 9.99 -6.72 -8.58
C ILE A 48 8.53 -6.25 -8.55
N VAL A 49 8.01 -5.85 -9.71
CA VAL A 49 6.60 -5.47 -9.87
C VAL A 49 5.88 -6.48 -10.77
N VAL A 50 4.78 -7.03 -10.28
CA VAL A 50 3.89 -7.92 -11.03
C VAL A 50 2.62 -7.16 -11.40
N ASP A 51 2.52 -6.80 -12.66
CA ASP A 51 1.38 -6.08 -13.25
C ASP A 51 0.62 -6.97 -14.23
N SER A 52 -0.50 -7.61 -13.87
CA SER A 52 -1.15 -7.62 -12.56
C SER A 52 -1.61 -9.03 -12.19
N VAL A 53 -2.00 -9.22 -10.93
CA VAL A 53 -2.53 -10.50 -10.42
C VAL A 53 -3.75 -10.98 -11.22
N ALA A 54 -4.57 -10.06 -11.72
CA ALA A 54 -5.76 -10.42 -12.50
C ALA A 54 -5.39 -11.12 -13.82
N ALA A 55 -4.24 -10.77 -14.40
CA ALA A 55 -3.71 -11.33 -15.64
C ALA A 55 -2.86 -12.60 -15.44
N LEU A 56 -2.65 -13.06 -14.19
CA LEU A 56 -1.96 -14.32 -13.91
C LEU A 56 -2.89 -15.51 -14.18
N VAL A 57 -3.16 -15.80 -15.44
CA VAL A 57 -4.05 -16.87 -15.88
C VAL A 57 -3.29 -18.21 -15.86
N PRO A 58 -3.79 -19.23 -15.15
CA PRO A 58 -3.18 -20.56 -15.15
C PRO A 58 -3.13 -21.17 -16.56
N ARG A 59 -2.08 -21.94 -16.85
CA ARG A 59 -1.90 -22.58 -18.15
C ARG A 59 -3.08 -23.46 -18.58
N ALA A 60 -3.65 -24.23 -17.65
CA ALA A 60 -4.82 -25.07 -17.94
C ALA A 60 -6.08 -24.26 -18.31
N GLU A 61 -6.17 -22.99 -17.87
CA GLU A 61 -7.27 -22.09 -18.22
C GLU A 61 -7.04 -21.47 -19.61
N LEU A 62 -5.78 -21.19 -19.97
CA LEU A 62 -5.41 -20.72 -21.32
C LEU A 62 -5.58 -21.79 -22.40
N GLU A 63 -5.28 -23.05 -22.09
CA GLU A 63 -5.38 -24.19 -23.02
C GLU A 63 -6.78 -24.84 -23.03
N GLY A 64 -7.65 -24.48 -22.08
CA GLY A 64 -9.00 -25.04 -21.93
C GLY A 64 -10.03 -24.37 -22.84
N ASP A 65 -11.17 -25.03 -23.02
CA ASP A 65 -12.29 -24.45 -23.77
C ASP A 65 -13.04 -23.43 -22.90
N MET A 66 -13.70 -22.45 -23.53
CA MET A 66 -14.51 -21.44 -22.81
C MET A 66 -15.65 -22.05 -21.98
N SER A 67 -16.08 -23.27 -22.29
CA SER A 67 -17.10 -24.00 -21.54
C SER A 67 -16.59 -24.71 -20.29
N ASP A 68 -15.26 -24.82 -20.12
CA ASP A 68 -14.67 -25.58 -19.03
C ASP A 68 -14.82 -24.86 -17.70
N GLN A 69 -15.36 -25.58 -16.70
CA GLN A 69 -15.47 -25.05 -15.35
C GLN A 69 -14.19 -25.26 -14.57
N GLN A 70 -13.35 -24.22 -14.51
CA GLN A 70 -12.08 -24.24 -13.77
C GLN A 70 -12.16 -23.39 -12.51
N ILE A 71 -13.01 -23.80 -11.56
CA ILE A 71 -13.32 -23.02 -10.37
C ILE A 71 -12.08 -22.89 -9.46
N GLY A 72 -11.63 -21.65 -9.25
CA GLY A 72 -10.63 -21.32 -8.24
C GLY A 72 -9.19 -21.72 -8.58
N LEU A 73 -8.90 -22.04 -9.85
CA LEU A 73 -7.56 -22.45 -10.27
C LEU A 73 -6.51 -21.37 -9.99
N GLN A 74 -6.80 -20.11 -10.35
CA GLN A 74 -5.94 -18.96 -10.05
C GLN A 74 -5.69 -18.79 -8.53
N ALA A 75 -6.71 -18.98 -7.69
CA ALA A 75 -6.56 -18.84 -6.25
C ALA A 75 -5.64 -19.93 -5.65
N ARG A 76 -5.70 -21.15 -6.18
CA ARG A 76 -4.81 -22.26 -5.80
C ARG A 76 -3.37 -22.00 -6.25
N LEU A 77 -3.19 -21.52 -7.48
CA LEU A 77 -1.89 -21.09 -8.01
C LEU A 77 -1.25 -20.04 -7.11
N MET A 78 -1.98 -18.96 -6.82
CA MET A 78 -1.50 -17.90 -5.93
C MET A 78 -1.14 -18.42 -4.54
N SER A 79 -1.97 -19.30 -3.96
CA SER A 79 -1.69 -19.89 -2.64
C SER A 79 -0.39 -20.70 -2.62
N LYS A 80 -0.13 -21.48 -3.68
CA LYS A 80 1.11 -22.27 -3.81
C LYS A 80 2.32 -21.36 -4.03
N ALA A 81 2.19 -20.38 -4.92
CA ALA A 81 3.27 -19.45 -5.26
C ALA A 81 3.65 -18.57 -4.06
N MET A 82 2.68 -17.99 -3.35
CA MET A 82 2.95 -17.14 -2.18
C MET A 82 3.70 -17.91 -1.09
N ARG A 83 3.36 -19.19 -0.85
CA ARG A 83 4.09 -20.02 0.12
C ARG A 83 5.55 -20.21 -0.27
N LYS A 84 5.85 -20.40 -1.56
CA LYS A 84 7.21 -20.59 -2.09
C LYS A 84 7.99 -19.27 -2.06
N ILE A 85 7.41 -18.21 -2.64
CA ILE A 85 8.02 -16.88 -2.77
C ILE A 85 8.31 -16.28 -1.40
N THR A 86 7.39 -16.38 -0.43
CA THR A 86 7.59 -15.79 0.91
C THR A 86 8.78 -16.39 1.64
N GLY A 87 9.01 -17.71 1.50
CA GLY A 87 10.18 -18.36 2.08
C GLY A 87 11.49 -17.88 1.46
N SER A 88 11.49 -17.60 0.16
CA SER A 88 12.64 -16.99 -0.52
C SER A 88 12.81 -15.51 -0.12
N LEU A 89 11.71 -14.76 0.01
CA LEU A 89 11.73 -13.32 0.32
C LEU A 89 12.34 -13.03 1.68
N SER A 90 12.03 -13.83 2.71
CA SER A 90 12.56 -13.62 4.06
C SER A 90 14.08 -13.75 4.16
N LEU A 91 14.72 -14.36 3.15
CA LEU A 91 16.17 -14.56 3.08
C LEU A 91 16.84 -13.58 2.10
N SER A 92 16.06 -12.76 1.41
CA SER A 92 16.52 -11.81 0.41
C SER A 92 16.23 -10.37 0.86
N GLN A 93 16.94 -9.39 0.30
CA GLN A 93 16.60 -7.97 0.45
C GLN A 93 15.69 -7.49 -0.70
N CYS A 94 14.89 -8.39 -1.28
CA CYS A 94 14.01 -8.10 -2.40
C CYS A 94 12.60 -7.74 -1.91
N THR A 95 12.00 -6.72 -2.52
CA THR A 95 10.59 -6.34 -2.35
C THR A 95 9.78 -6.72 -3.58
N VAL A 96 8.67 -7.42 -3.39
CA VAL A 96 7.75 -7.79 -4.48
C VAL A 96 6.43 -7.02 -4.33
N ILE A 97 6.09 -6.25 -5.36
CA ILE A 97 4.86 -5.46 -5.44
C ILE A 97 3.91 -6.15 -6.42
N PHE A 98 2.72 -6.50 -5.96
CA PHE A 98 1.66 -7.04 -6.80
C PHE A 98 0.61 -5.96 -7.06
N LEU A 99 0.41 -5.61 -8.33
CA LEU A 99 -0.74 -4.82 -8.75
C LEU A 99 -1.95 -5.75 -8.87
N ASN A 100 -3.12 -5.25 -8.48
CA ASN A 100 -4.34 -6.03 -8.50
C ASN A 100 -5.54 -5.14 -8.81
N GLN A 101 -6.57 -5.75 -9.37
CA GLN A 101 -7.79 -5.09 -9.77
C GLN A 101 -8.91 -5.39 -8.78
N LEU A 102 -9.81 -4.42 -8.61
CA LEU A 102 -11.07 -4.64 -7.90
C LEU A 102 -12.05 -5.39 -8.81
N ARG A 103 -12.84 -6.26 -8.17
CA ARG A 103 -13.97 -7.00 -8.75
C ARG A 103 -15.14 -6.91 -7.77
N SER A 104 -16.35 -7.08 -8.26
CA SER A 104 -17.54 -7.14 -7.42
C SER A 104 -17.97 -8.59 -7.23
N LYS A 105 -18.11 -9.02 -5.97
CA LYS A 105 -18.65 -10.33 -5.65
C LYS A 105 -20.19 -10.28 -5.74
N VAL A 106 -20.74 -11.03 -6.69
CA VAL A 106 -22.19 -11.17 -6.85
C VAL A 106 -22.79 -11.86 -5.63
N GLY A 107 -23.94 -11.37 -5.16
CA GLY A 107 -24.70 -11.98 -4.06
C GLY A 107 -24.36 -11.49 -2.65
N VAL A 108 -23.52 -10.45 -2.50
CA VAL A 108 -23.29 -9.79 -1.20
C VAL A 108 -24.42 -8.79 -0.94
N ILE A 109 -25.26 -9.09 0.05
CA ILE A 109 -26.41 -8.24 0.46
C ILE A 109 -26.01 -7.25 1.57
N TYR A 110 -24.97 -7.55 2.34
CA TYR A 110 -24.48 -6.73 3.46
C TYR A 110 -22.96 -6.59 3.43
N GLY A 111 -22.45 -5.39 3.70
CA GLY A 111 -21.02 -5.05 3.64
C GLY A 111 -20.54 -4.63 2.24
N SER A 112 -19.23 -4.45 2.08
CA SER A 112 -18.65 -4.08 0.79
C SER A 112 -18.63 -5.29 -0.16
N PRO A 113 -19.15 -5.16 -1.41
CA PRO A 113 -19.08 -6.22 -2.41
C PRO A 113 -17.70 -6.32 -3.08
N GLU A 114 -16.78 -5.39 -2.81
CA GLU A 114 -15.49 -5.32 -3.49
C GLU A 114 -14.54 -6.43 -3.01
N VAL A 115 -13.94 -7.12 -3.97
CA VAL A 115 -12.94 -8.16 -3.78
C VAL A 115 -11.78 -7.97 -4.76
N THR A 116 -10.66 -8.64 -4.53
CA THR A 116 -9.47 -8.62 -5.38
C THR A 116 -9.29 -9.97 -6.09
N ALA A 117 -8.69 -9.98 -7.29
CA ALA A 117 -8.38 -11.22 -8.02
C ALA A 117 -7.31 -12.06 -7.30
N GLY A 118 -7.17 -13.34 -7.69
CA GLY A 118 -6.15 -14.25 -7.15
C GLY A 118 -6.48 -14.89 -5.79
N GLY A 119 -7.73 -14.80 -5.33
CA GLY A 119 -8.18 -15.39 -4.07
C GLY A 119 -7.67 -14.64 -2.82
N ASN A 120 -7.55 -15.35 -1.70
CA ASN A 120 -7.21 -14.72 -0.41
C ASN A 120 -5.73 -14.76 -0.05
N ALA A 121 -4.91 -15.59 -0.71
CA ALA A 121 -3.51 -15.80 -0.33
C ALA A 121 -2.73 -14.48 -0.22
N LEU A 122 -2.76 -13.66 -1.27
CA LEU A 122 -2.04 -12.39 -1.30
C LEU A 122 -2.44 -11.45 -0.16
N LYS A 123 -3.70 -11.48 0.29
CA LYS A 123 -4.16 -10.67 1.43
C LYS A 123 -3.48 -11.05 2.73
N PHE A 124 -3.17 -12.33 2.93
CA PHE A 124 -2.52 -12.82 4.14
C PHE A 124 -0.99 -12.65 4.10
N TYR A 125 -0.38 -12.97 2.94
CA TYR A 125 1.07 -12.93 2.77
C TYR A 125 1.63 -11.50 2.62
N SER A 126 0.88 -10.55 2.06
CA SER A 126 1.31 -9.15 1.99
C SER A 126 1.61 -8.56 3.36
N SER A 127 2.76 -7.89 3.49
CA SER A 127 3.09 -7.09 4.68
C SER A 127 2.36 -5.77 4.69
N VAL A 128 2.25 -5.12 3.53
CA VAL A 128 1.54 -3.85 3.33
C VAL A 128 0.52 -4.01 2.21
N ARG A 129 -0.65 -3.40 2.36
CA ARG A 129 -1.67 -3.29 1.31
C ARG A 129 -2.14 -1.86 1.18
N LEU A 130 -2.13 -1.36 -0.04
CA LEU A 130 -2.57 -0.01 -0.40
C LEU A 130 -3.86 -0.10 -1.22
N ASP A 131 -4.89 0.63 -0.82
CA ASP A 131 -6.10 0.89 -1.62
C ASP A 131 -5.98 2.29 -2.23
N THR A 132 -5.82 2.34 -3.54
CA THR A 132 -5.64 3.57 -4.33
C THR A 132 -6.94 3.91 -5.07
N ARG A 133 -7.51 5.08 -4.78
CA ARG A 133 -8.75 5.54 -5.44
C ARG A 133 -8.61 6.95 -5.99
N ARG A 134 -8.92 7.12 -7.27
CA ARG A 134 -9.08 8.46 -7.87
C ARG A 134 -10.23 9.20 -7.17
N LYS A 135 -9.99 10.45 -6.76
CA LYS A 135 -10.97 11.31 -6.09
C LYS A 135 -11.45 12.44 -6.98
N GLU A 136 -10.52 13.16 -7.59
CA GLU A 136 -10.82 14.31 -8.44
C GLU A 136 -9.85 14.36 -9.62
N ILE A 137 -10.27 15.06 -10.66
CA ILE A 137 -9.41 15.43 -11.79
C ILE A 137 -8.93 16.85 -11.51
N LEU A 138 -7.63 17.08 -11.66
CA LEU A 138 -7.04 18.40 -11.43
C LEU A 138 -7.48 19.39 -12.54
N PRO A 139 -7.46 20.70 -12.25
CA PRO A 139 -7.77 21.73 -13.25
C PRO A 139 -6.94 21.57 -14.53
N ASP A 140 -7.52 22.02 -15.65
CA ASP A 140 -6.93 21.93 -17.00
C ASP A 140 -6.58 20.51 -17.44
N ASN A 141 -7.16 19.50 -16.78
CA ASN A 141 -6.86 18.10 -17.01
C ASN A 141 -5.36 17.79 -16.88
N SER A 142 -4.66 18.50 -16.00
CA SER A 142 -3.22 18.37 -15.75
C SER A 142 -2.85 17.07 -15.01
N GLY A 143 -3.82 16.41 -14.39
CA GLY A 143 -3.60 15.17 -13.64
C GLY A 143 -4.82 14.73 -12.84
N ILE A 144 -4.60 13.83 -11.89
CA ILE A 144 -5.61 13.29 -10.99
C ILE A 144 -5.14 13.36 -9.54
N ARG A 145 -6.06 13.63 -8.61
CA ARG A 145 -5.80 13.42 -7.19
C ARG A 145 -6.28 12.05 -6.78
N VAL A 146 -5.40 11.29 -6.15
CA VAL A 146 -5.59 9.91 -5.72
C VAL A 146 -5.51 9.85 -4.20
N LYS A 147 -6.49 9.20 -3.58
CA LYS A 147 -6.42 8.81 -2.17
C LYS A 147 -5.75 7.46 -2.08
N VAL A 148 -4.66 7.36 -1.33
CA VAL A 148 -3.97 6.11 -1.03
C VAL A 148 -4.21 5.79 0.45
N LYS A 149 -4.92 4.69 0.72
CA LYS A 149 -5.19 4.23 2.09
C LYS A 149 -4.39 2.96 2.37
N VAL A 150 -3.70 2.92 3.51
CA VAL A 150 -3.03 1.71 3.98
C VAL A 150 -4.09 0.81 4.64
N VAL A 151 -4.57 -0.21 3.93
CA VAL A 151 -5.63 -1.12 4.45
C VAL A 151 -5.07 -2.30 5.23
N LYS A 152 -3.75 -2.52 5.15
CA LYS A 152 -3.01 -3.48 5.97
C LYS A 152 -1.59 -2.97 6.11
N ASN A 153 -1.05 -3.02 7.32
CA ASN A 153 0.34 -2.74 7.62
C ASN A 153 0.80 -3.72 8.71
N LYS A 154 1.98 -4.33 8.54
CA LYS A 154 2.61 -5.21 9.53
C LYS A 154 3.86 -4.60 10.17
N ILE A 155 4.22 -3.39 9.74
CA ILE A 155 5.50 -2.74 10.09
C ILE A 155 5.25 -1.45 10.89
N ALA A 156 4.04 -0.87 10.81
CA ALA A 156 3.62 0.29 11.58
C ALA A 156 2.08 0.33 11.65
N ALA A 157 1.52 1.35 12.31
CA ALA A 157 0.09 1.58 12.41
C ALA A 157 -0.62 1.54 11.02
N PRO A 158 -1.70 0.74 10.87
CA PRO A 158 -2.49 0.69 9.63
C PRO A 158 -3.52 1.83 9.54
N PHE A 159 -4.27 1.87 8.44
CA PHE A 159 -5.43 2.73 8.20
C PHE A 159 -5.19 4.23 7.98
N LYS A 160 -3.94 4.69 8.13
CA LYS A 160 -3.51 6.00 7.63
C LYS A 160 -3.80 6.13 6.13
N ALA A 161 -4.10 7.35 5.69
CA ALA A 161 -4.39 7.65 4.30
C ALA A 161 -3.79 9.00 3.90
N VAL A 162 -3.30 9.07 2.68
CA VAL A 162 -2.71 10.28 2.10
C VAL A 162 -3.42 10.63 0.79
N MET A 163 -3.46 11.93 0.49
CA MET A 163 -3.89 12.43 -0.81
C MET A 163 -2.64 12.77 -1.63
N VAL A 164 -2.57 12.23 -2.84
CA VAL A 164 -1.42 12.40 -3.72
C VAL A 164 -1.91 12.90 -5.07
N ASP A 165 -1.23 13.90 -5.61
CA ASP A 165 -1.48 14.40 -6.97
C ASP A 165 -0.57 13.65 -7.95
N ILE A 166 -1.17 13.06 -8.98
CA ILE A 166 -0.47 12.41 -10.09
C ILE A 166 -0.69 13.27 -11.33
N LEU A 167 0.37 13.97 -11.75
CA LEU A 167 0.41 14.81 -12.93
C LEU A 167 0.68 13.95 -14.17
N PHE A 168 -0.08 14.16 -15.24
CA PHE A 168 0.10 13.38 -16.46
C PHE A 168 1.44 13.71 -17.12
N GLY A 169 2.24 12.68 -17.39
CA GLY A 169 3.56 12.81 -18.00
C GLY A 169 4.69 13.22 -17.05
N SER A 170 4.40 13.50 -15.77
CA SER A 170 5.42 13.81 -14.75
C SER A 170 5.33 12.96 -13.50
N GLY A 171 4.22 12.23 -13.29
CA GLY A 171 4.07 11.32 -12.16
C GLY A 171 3.61 12.00 -10.89
N ILE A 172 4.07 11.49 -9.75
CA ILE A 172 3.68 12.00 -8.43
C ILE A 172 4.28 13.40 -8.21
N ASP A 173 3.45 14.38 -7.86
CA ASP A 173 3.92 15.74 -7.52
C ASP A 173 4.58 15.74 -6.13
N SER A 174 5.89 15.44 -6.11
CA SER A 174 6.69 15.34 -4.89
C SER A 174 6.66 16.61 -4.04
N MET A 175 6.66 17.78 -4.69
CA MET A 175 6.56 19.07 -3.99
C MET A 175 5.17 19.30 -3.39
N GLY A 176 4.11 18.90 -4.09
CA GLY A 176 2.76 18.87 -3.54
C GLY A 176 2.66 18.00 -2.29
N CYS A 177 3.22 16.79 -2.34
CA CYS A 177 3.30 15.90 -1.19
C CYS A 177 4.11 16.51 -0.03
N MET A 178 5.19 17.22 -0.32
CA MET A 178 6.00 17.89 0.70
C MET A 178 5.23 19.00 1.42
N VAL A 179 4.48 19.83 0.68
CA VAL A 179 3.61 20.87 1.26
C VAL A 179 2.55 20.25 2.16
N ASP A 180 1.88 19.19 1.67
CA ASP A 180 0.81 18.54 2.41
C ASP A 180 1.37 17.89 3.69
N ALA A 181 2.51 17.19 3.60
CA ALA A 181 3.18 16.61 4.76
C ALA A 181 3.63 17.67 5.77
N ALA A 182 4.20 18.78 5.30
CA ALA A 182 4.60 19.89 6.17
C ALA A 182 3.40 20.56 6.86
N GLN A 183 2.25 20.59 6.18
CA GLN A 183 1.00 21.10 6.77
C GLN A 183 0.46 20.15 7.84
N ASP A 184 0.45 18.84 7.57
CA ASP A 184 -0.02 17.81 8.50
C ASP A 184 0.84 17.75 9.77
N LEU A 185 2.15 17.98 9.64
CA LEU A 185 3.10 18.06 10.76
C LEU A 185 3.15 19.43 11.46
N GLY A 186 2.33 20.40 11.02
CA GLY A 186 2.29 21.74 11.61
C GLY A 186 3.50 22.63 11.32
N ILE A 187 4.42 22.21 10.44
CA ILE A 187 5.60 22.99 10.03
C ILE A 187 5.17 24.17 9.14
N ILE A 188 4.20 23.93 8.25
CA ILE A 188 3.54 24.97 7.48
C ILE A 188 2.14 25.17 8.06
N GLU A 189 1.91 26.34 8.65
CA GLU A 189 0.63 26.70 9.22
C GLU A 189 -0.30 27.27 8.15
N ARG A 190 -1.56 26.83 8.15
CA ARG A 190 -2.60 27.40 7.29
C ARG A 190 -3.47 28.38 8.08
N LYS A 191 -3.37 29.68 7.79
CA LYS A 191 -4.21 30.76 8.35
C LYS A 191 -5.22 31.21 7.29
N GLY A 192 -6.36 30.52 7.23
CA GLY A 192 -7.38 30.74 6.21
C GLY A 192 -6.92 30.27 4.82
N SER A 193 -6.67 31.22 3.92
CA SER A 193 -6.08 30.93 2.59
C SER A 193 -4.56 31.10 2.55
N TRP A 194 -3.94 31.61 3.61
CA TRP A 194 -2.50 31.84 3.67
C TRP A 194 -1.76 30.65 4.26
N TYR A 195 -0.63 30.33 3.65
CA TYR A 195 0.37 29.37 4.11
C TYR A 195 1.52 30.15 4.73
N ALA A 196 1.91 29.80 5.95
CA ALA A 196 2.97 30.44 6.70
C ALA A 196 4.02 29.41 7.15
N TYR A 197 5.29 29.77 7.04
CA TYR A 197 6.41 28.96 7.49
C TYR A 197 7.24 29.78 8.48
N LYS A 198 7.54 29.21 9.66
CA LYS A 198 8.26 29.88 10.77
C LYS A 198 7.69 31.27 11.08
N GLY A 199 6.37 31.39 11.10
CA GLY A 199 5.65 32.64 11.39
C GLY A 199 5.56 33.65 10.24
N THR A 200 6.23 33.41 9.10
CA THR A 200 6.20 34.30 7.93
C THR A 200 5.23 33.76 6.88
N ASN A 201 4.35 34.61 6.37
CA ASN A 201 3.44 34.24 5.27
C ASN A 201 4.25 34.03 3.98
N ILE A 202 4.18 32.82 3.43
CA ILE A 202 4.94 32.43 2.23
C ILE A 202 4.09 32.47 0.96
N ALA A 203 2.82 32.07 1.04
CA ALA A 203 1.97 31.99 -0.14
C ALA A 203 0.48 32.07 0.20
N GLN A 204 -0.34 32.44 -0.79
CA GLN A 204 -1.79 32.40 -0.70
C GLN A 204 -2.34 31.26 -1.57
N GLY A 205 -2.82 30.21 -0.94
CA GLY A 205 -3.32 28.99 -1.57
C GLY A 205 -2.23 27.94 -1.83
N ARG A 206 -2.66 26.68 -1.89
CA ARG A 206 -1.78 25.51 -2.02
C ARG A 206 -0.91 25.54 -3.28
N ILE A 207 -1.51 25.87 -4.44
CA ILE A 207 -0.79 25.88 -5.72
C ILE A 207 0.39 26.86 -5.67
N LYS A 208 0.16 28.08 -5.17
CA LYS A 208 1.24 29.09 -5.03
C LYS A 208 2.31 28.67 -4.02
N ALA A 209 1.95 27.93 -2.98
CA ALA A 209 2.92 27.39 -2.02
C ALA A 209 3.83 26.34 -2.70
N ILE A 210 3.25 25.48 -3.54
CA ILE A 210 3.99 24.51 -4.35
C ILE A 210 4.92 25.22 -5.34
N ASP A 211 4.41 26.22 -6.07
CA ASP A 211 5.21 26.99 -7.03
C ASP A 211 6.38 27.73 -6.36
N LEU A 212 6.15 28.24 -5.14
CA LEU A 212 7.21 28.86 -4.36
C LEU A 212 8.31 27.87 -4.00
N LEU A 213 7.98 26.67 -3.51
CA LEU A 213 8.99 25.64 -3.19
C LEU A 213 9.69 25.12 -4.45
N LYS A 214 9.01 25.10 -5.60
CA LYS A 214 9.63 24.76 -6.89
C LYS A 214 10.64 25.82 -7.35
N THR A 215 10.40 27.09 -7.03
CA THR A 215 11.25 28.20 -7.46
C THR A 215 12.36 28.54 -6.47
N ASP A 216 12.12 28.36 -5.18
CA ASP A 216 13.08 28.59 -4.10
C ASP A 216 13.60 27.27 -3.53
N SER A 217 14.74 26.81 -4.07
CA SER A 217 15.41 25.59 -3.63
C SER A 217 15.94 25.66 -2.20
N GLN A 218 16.25 26.86 -1.68
CA GLN A 218 16.73 27.00 -0.31
C GLN A 218 15.58 26.77 0.68
N LEU A 219 14.43 27.40 0.41
CA LEU A 219 13.23 27.20 1.22
C LEU A 219 12.76 25.75 1.16
N ALA A 220 12.74 25.14 -0.03
CA ALA A 220 12.39 23.73 -0.18
C ALA A 220 13.29 22.80 0.64
N SER A 221 14.60 23.03 0.63
CA SER A 221 15.54 22.23 1.42
C SER A 221 15.33 22.39 2.93
N GLN A 222 15.04 23.61 3.39
CA GLN A 222 14.75 23.88 4.81
C GLN A 222 13.45 23.20 5.27
N VAL A 223 12.38 23.33 4.48
CA VAL A 223 11.10 22.68 4.78
C VAL A 223 11.27 21.16 4.76
N GLN A 224 12.00 20.62 3.78
CA GLN A 224 12.26 19.19 3.69
C GLN A 224 13.01 18.66 4.91
N GLU A 225 14.02 19.38 5.40
CA GLU A 225 14.77 18.97 6.59
C GLU A 225 13.91 19.03 7.85
N ASP A 226 13.14 20.11 8.03
CA ASP A 226 12.21 20.24 9.15
C ASP A 226 11.16 19.10 9.14
N VAL A 227 10.63 18.75 7.96
CA VAL A 227 9.70 17.62 7.77
C VAL A 227 10.37 16.29 8.12
N ARG A 228 11.61 16.09 7.68
CA ARG A 228 12.37 14.87 7.95
C ARG A 228 12.63 14.69 9.45
N MET A 229 13.03 15.76 10.14
CA MET A 229 13.24 15.76 11.58
C MET A 229 11.92 15.49 12.34
N ALA A 230 10.83 16.14 11.94
CA ALA A 230 9.52 15.91 12.55
C ALA A 230 9.06 14.45 12.38
N LEU A 231 9.22 13.86 11.19
CA LEU A 231 8.86 12.46 10.94
C LEU A 231 9.74 11.48 11.74
N ALA A 232 11.02 11.79 11.92
CA ALA A 232 11.91 10.95 12.74
C ALA A 232 11.50 10.95 14.21
N ASN A 233 11.06 12.10 14.74
CA ASN A 233 10.57 12.20 16.11
C ASN A 233 9.19 11.56 16.28
N TYR A 234 8.31 11.73 15.29
CA TYR A 234 6.96 11.14 15.30
C TYR A 234 6.99 9.60 15.37
N GLY A 235 7.99 8.98 14.73
CA GLY A 235 8.19 7.52 14.80
C GLY A 235 8.69 7.03 16.17
N ASN A 236 9.33 7.89 16.97
CA ASN A 236 9.74 7.55 18.34
C ASN A 236 8.59 7.76 19.33
N GLU A 237 7.80 8.83 19.17
CA GLU A 237 6.64 9.11 20.04
C GLU A 237 5.55 8.03 19.89
N GLU A 238 5.24 7.58 18.66
CA GLU A 238 4.30 6.45 18.46
C GLU A 238 4.84 5.13 19.03
N ALA A 239 6.17 4.91 19.00
CA ALA A 239 6.77 3.70 19.57
C ALA A 239 6.74 3.71 21.10
N GLU A 240 6.90 4.87 21.73
CA GLU A 240 6.78 5.05 23.18
C GLU A 240 5.33 4.90 23.65
N GLU A 241 4.35 5.45 22.92
CA GLU A 241 2.91 5.27 23.21
C GLU A 241 2.46 3.80 23.03
N GLU A 242 2.94 3.09 22.00
CA GLU A 242 2.65 1.66 21.80
C GLU A 242 3.28 0.76 22.89
N GLU A 243 4.49 1.10 23.38
CA GLU A 243 5.11 0.39 24.52
C GLU A 243 4.38 0.64 25.85
N GLU A 244 3.85 1.85 26.06
CA GLU A 244 3.03 2.18 27.25
C GLU A 244 1.66 1.48 27.22
N ASP A 245 0.98 1.44 26.06
CA ASP A 245 -0.30 0.74 25.89
C ASP A 245 -0.16 -0.79 26.06
N GLU A 246 0.90 -1.41 25.51
CA GLU A 246 1.18 -2.83 25.74
C GLU A 246 1.54 -3.11 27.21
N ALA A 247 2.26 -2.21 27.88
CA ALA A 247 2.57 -2.34 29.30
C ALA A 247 1.32 -2.19 30.20
N GLU A 248 0.39 -1.29 29.85
CA GLU A 248 -0.91 -1.16 30.55
C GLU A 248 -1.81 -2.38 30.30
N GLU A 249 -1.85 -2.93 29.09
CA GLU A 249 -2.67 -4.11 28.77
C GLU A 249 -2.18 -5.36 29.54
N VAL A 250 -0.86 -5.54 29.67
CA VAL A 250 -0.24 -6.62 30.47
C VAL A 250 -0.39 -6.38 31.99
N ALA A 251 -0.53 -5.13 32.43
CA ALA A 251 -0.70 -4.78 33.84
C ALA A 251 -2.15 -4.90 34.35
N THR A 252 -3.15 -5.09 33.47
CA THR A 252 -4.53 -5.39 33.91
C THR A 252 -4.65 -6.83 34.40
N PRO A 253 -4.97 -7.08 35.69
CA PRO A 253 -5.27 -8.44 36.13
C PRO A 253 -6.58 -8.89 35.48
N LEU A 254 -6.66 -10.16 35.06
CA LEU A 254 -7.92 -10.83 34.73
C LEU A 254 -8.87 -10.77 35.93
N GLU A 255 -9.68 -9.71 36.02
CA GLU A 255 -10.82 -9.66 36.92
C GLU A 255 -12.13 -9.60 36.14
N SER A 256 -12.89 -10.66 36.40
CA SER A 256 -14.35 -10.80 36.35
C SER A 256 -14.93 -11.45 35.09
N GLY A 257 -15.36 -12.71 35.27
CA GLY A 257 -16.10 -13.43 34.25
C GLY A 257 -16.69 -14.79 34.60
N ILE A 258 -16.62 -15.30 35.85
CA ILE A 258 -17.51 -16.40 36.28
C ILE A 258 -17.86 -16.20 37.77
N ALA A 259 -19.02 -15.60 38.02
CA ALA A 259 -19.70 -15.71 39.31
C ALA A 259 -21.09 -16.31 39.07
N ALA A 260 -21.50 -17.13 40.03
CA ALA A 260 -22.83 -17.69 40.27
C ALA A 260 -23.18 -19.05 39.63
N GLY A 261 -23.22 -20.07 40.50
CA GLY A 261 -24.05 -21.25 40.32
C GLY A 261 -23.27 -22.56 40.47
N ILE A 262 -23.18 -23.08 41.69
CA ILE A 262 -23.35 -24.49 42.12
C ILE A 262 -22.87 -24.56 43.58
N LEU A 263 -23.79 -24.25 44.49
CA LEU A 263 -23.77 -24.70 45.89
C LEU A 263 -25.23 -24.97 46.26
N ALA A 264 -25.72 -26.12 45.82
CA ALA A 264 -26.88 -26.80 46.37
C ALA A 264 -26.86 -28.21 45.76
N ASP A 265 -26.41 -29.21 46.52
CA ASP A 265 -27.23 -30.36 46.95
C ASP A 265 -26.31 -31.50 47.42
N GLU A 266 -25.77 -31.39 48.63
CA GLU A 266 -25.31 -32.56 49.41
C GLU A 266 -26.52 -33.12 50.18
N SER A 267 -27.45 -33.79 49.50
CA SER A 267 -28.37 -34.75 50.13
C SER A 267 -29.27 -35.48 49.13
N ALA A 268 -28.74 -36.40 48.33
CA ALA A 268 -29.58 -37.41 47.67
C ALA A 268 -28.84 -38.72 47.38
N PHE A 269 -28.94 -39.64 48.34
CA PHE A 269 -29.14 -41.09 48.18
C PHE A 269 -28.14 -41.96 47.37
N LYS A 270 -27.47 -42.82 48.14
CA LYS A 270 -27.22 -44.28 47.94
C LYS A 270 -26.32 -44.75 46.79
#